data_AF-A0A4P9WUQ7-F1
#
_entry.id   AF-A0A4P9WUQ7-F1
#
_cell.length_a   1.000
_cell.length_b   1.000
_cell.length_c   1.000
_cell.angle_alpha   90.00
_cell.angle_beta   90.00
_cell.angle_gamma   90.00
#
_symmetry.space_group_name_H-M   'P 1'
#
loop_
_entity.id
_entity.type
_entity.pdbx_description
1 polymer ?
#
loop_
_entity_poly.entity_id
_entity_poly.type
_entity_poly.pdbx_seq_one_letter_code
_entity_poly.pdbx_strand_id
1 'polypeptide(L)'
;LFAFPSVMTFSACTPPLSEVLQLWDLLLAYGVHLNIIAIVAQLHLIRDQILATPQPNRLLRQFPELRATAVTELTLTLLPRIPEDLYDLLVRHPFDPTVFDDILPDDDPALAELPSAVPPGLRPPSPPLAAM
;
A
#
# COMPACT_ATOMS: atom_id res chain seq x y z
N LEU A 1 2.12 7.20 8.52
CA LEU A 1 1.71 5.86 8.05
C LEU A 1 2.70 4.80 8.54
N PHE A 2 2.24 3.63 9.01
CA PHE A 2 3.13 2.54 9.49
C PHE A 2 3.73 1.71 8.34
N ALA A 3 2.99 1.51 7.26
CA ALA A 3 3.42 0.71 6.10
C ALA A 3 4.30 1.49 5.12
N PHE A 4 4.48 2.80 5.30
CA PHE A 4 5.16 3.68 4.34
C PHE A 4 6.59 3.24 4.00
N PRO A 5 7.45 2.87 4.97
CA PRO A 5 8.76 2.30 4.66
C PRO A 5 8.66 0.99 3.87
N SER A 6 7.74 0.09 4.21
CA SER A 6 7.56 -1.18 3.51
C SER A 6 7.06 -0.99 2.07
N VAL A 7 6.20 0.00 1.83
CA VAL A 7 5.73 0.34 0.48
C VAL A 7 6.88 0.89 -0.37
N MET A 8 7.61 1.89 0.13
CA MET A 8 8.69 2.54 -0.63
C MET A 8 9.92 1.65 -0.86
N THR A 9 10.16 0.69 0.03
CA THR A 9 11.35 -0.18 -0.03
C THR A 9 11.03 -1.60 -0.50
N PHE A 10 9.79 -1.88 -0.92
CA PHE A 10 9.32 -3.24 -1.21
C PHE A 10 9.67 -4.23 -0.08
N SER A 11 9.38 -3.82 1.16
CA SER A 11 9.66 -4.58 2.38
C SER A 11 11.14 -4.90 2.67
N ALA A 12 12.10 -4.24 1.99
CA ALA A 12 13.53 -4.48 2.22
C ALA A 12 14.03 -4.15 3.63
N CYS A 13 13.27 -3.34 4.39
CA CYS A 13 13.59 -3.06 5.78
C CYS A 13 13.13 -4.16 6.76
N THR A 14 12.51 -5.23 6.28
CA THR A 14 12.03 -6.35 7.12
C THR A 14 13.00 -7.52 7.02
N PRO A 15 13.75 -7.86 8.08
CA PRO A 15 14.64 -9.01 8.05
C PRO A 15 13.86 -10.34 8.03
N PRO A 16 14.50 -11.45 7.59
CA PRO A 16 15.82 -11.56 6.96
C PRO A 16 15.78 -11.33 5.42
N LEU A 17 16.91 -10.93 4.83
CA LEU A 17 17.01 -10.63 3.39
C LEU A 17 16.60 -11.80 2.49
N SER A 18 16.86 -13.05 2.89
CA SER A 18 16.48 -14.25 2.13
C SER A 18 14.98 -14.36 1.88
N GLU A 19 14.16 -13.90 2.82
CA GLU A 19 12.71 -13.89 2.70
C GLU A 19 12.24 -12.72 1.82
N VAL A 20 12.90 -11.57 1.93
CA VAL A 20 12.62 -10.43 1.05
C VAL A 20 12.87 -10.78 -0.41
N LEU A 21 13.97 -11.48 -0.71
CA LEU A 21 14.29 -11.91 -2.07
C LEU A 21 13.21 -12.85 -2.64
N GLN A 22 12.71 -13.80 -1.85
CA GLN A 22 11.60 -14.67 -2.27
C GLN A 22 10.31 -13.89 -2.51
N LEU A 23 10.03 -12.85 -1.71
CA LEU A 23 8.90 -11.96 -1.95
C LEU A 23 9.09 -11.16 -3.24
N TRP A 24 10.32 -10.73 -3.53
CA TRP A 24 10.63 -10.02 -4.78
C TRP A 24 10.48 -10.91 -6.00
N ASP A 25 10.75 -12.21 -5.91
CA ASP A 25 10.46 -13.14 -7.00
C ASP A 25 8.97 -13.12 -7.39
N LEU A 26 8.05 -13.03 -6.41
CA LEU A 26 6.62 -12.85 -6.65
C LEU A 26 6.34 -11.51 -7.35
N LEU A 27 6.90 -10.41 -6.83
CA LEU A 27 6.68 -9.07 -7.37
C LEU A 27 7.22 -8.93 -8.80
N LEU A 28 8.36 -9.57 -9.11
CA LEU A 28 8.95 -9.57 -10.43
C LEU A 28 8.20 -10.49 -11.41
N ALA A 29 7.61 -11.59 -10.91
CA ALA A 29 6.83 -12.52 -11.73
C ALA A 29 5.44 -11.99 -12.11
N TYR A 30 4.73 -11.36 -11.17
CA TYR A 30 3.33 -10.93 -11.36
C TYR A 30 3.16 -9.42 -11.47
N GLY A 31 4.07 -8.64 -10.88
CA GLY A 31 4.05 -7.19 -10.90
C GLY A 31 4.15 -6.55 -9.52
N VAL A 32 4.75 -5.36 -9.49
CA VAL A 32 5.01 -4.59 -8.26
C VAL A 32 3.74 -4.14 -7.54
N HIS A 33 2.59 -4.12 -8.24
CA HIS A 33 1.31 -3.76 -7.66
C HIS A 33 0.90 -4.71 -6.51
N LEU A 34 1.34 -5.96 -6.55
CA LEU A 34 1.05 -6.95 -5.50
C LEU A 34 1.74 -6.61 -4.16
N ASN A 35 2.69 -5.68 -4.11
CA ASN A 35 3.36 -5.29 -2.87
C ASN A 35 2.36 -4.81 -1.82
N ILE A 36 1.31 -4.10 -2.24
CA ILE A 36 0.26 -3.63 -1.33
C ILE A 36 -0.50 -4.81 -0.71
N ILE A 37 -0.85 -5.81 -1.51
CA ILE A 37 -1.55 -7.01 -1.03
C ILE A 37 -0.63 -7.85 -0.14
N ALA A 38 0.67 -7.95 -0.46
CA ALA A 38 1.64 -8.63 0.37
C ALA A 38 1.77 -8.00 1.77
N ILE A 39 1.76 -6.66 1.87
CA ILE A 39 1.74 -5.96 3.16
C ILE A 39 0.44 -6.25 3.93
N VAL A 40 -0.71 -6.26 3.24
CA VAL A 40 -2.00 -6.62 3.87
C VAL A 40 -1.98 -8.07 4.36
N ALA A 41 -1.41 -8.99 3.60
CA ALA A 41 -1.23 -10.39 3.98
C ALA A 41 -0.32 -10.50 5.22
N GLN A 42 0.79 -9.76 5.26
CA GLN A 42 1.67 -9.72 6.43
C GLN A 42 0.92 -9.20 7.67
N LEU A 43 0.10 -8.16 7.53
CA LEU A 43 -0.76 -7.65 8.60
C LEU A 43 -1.75 -8.72 9.08
N HIS A 44 -2.35 -9.44 8.14
CA HIS A 44 -3.31 -10.49 8.46
C HIS A 44 -2.67 -11.62 9.27
N LEU A 45 -1.43 -12.00 8.96
CA LEU A 45 -0.68 -13.02 9.70
C LEU A 45 -0.41 -12.62 11.16
N ILE A 46 -0.28 -11.32 11.44
CA ILE A 46 0.01 -10.80 12.80
C ILE A 46 -1.23 -10.21 13.47
N ARG A 47 -2.42 -10.30 12.85
CA ARG A 47 -3.68 -9.73 13.33
C ARG A 47 -3.95 -10.08 14.78
N ASP A 48 -3.81 -11.36 15.14
CA ASP A 48 -4.15 -11.82 16.50
C ASP A 48 -3.19 -11.22 17.54
N GLN A 49 -1.92 -11.03 17.18
CA GLN A 49 -0.93 -10.36 18.04
C GLN A 49 -1.23 -8.86 18.19
N ILE A 50 -1.65 -8.21 17.10
CA ILE A 50 -2.08 -6.81 17.11
C ILE A 50 -3.28 -6.63 18.04
N LEU A 51 -4.30 -7.48 17.90
CA LEU A 51 -5.54 -7.39 18.68
C LEU A 51 -5.34 -7.76 20.16
N ALA A 52 -4.38 -8.62 20.48
CA ALA A 52 -4.05 -8.99 21.86
C ALA A 52 -3.18 -7.95 22.59
N THR A 53 -2.50 -7.05 21.86
CA THR A 53 -1.50 -6.16 22.45
C THR A 53 -2.10 -4.81 22.85
N PRO A 54 -1.86 -4.32 24.08
CA PRO A 54 -2.38 -3.03 24.54
C PRO A 54 -1.71 -1.82 23.85
N GLN A 55 -0.58 -2.03 23.14
CA GLN A 55 0.13 -1.01 22.36
C GLN A 55 0.39 -1.46 20.91
N PRO A 56 -0.64 -1.50 20.03
CA PRO A 56 -0.52 -1.97 18.65
C PRO A 56 0.56 -1.24 17.83
N ASN A 57 0.73 0.06 18.09
CA ASN A 57 1.68 0.90 17.38
C ASN A 57 3.15 0.47 17.53
N ARG A 58 3.52 -0.27 18.59
CA ARG A 58 4.89 -0.81 18.73
C ARG A 58 5.13 -1.96 17.76
N LEU A 59 4.17 -2.90 17.66
CA LEU A 59 4.23 -4.02 16.72
C LEU A 59 4.21 -3.54 15.27
N LEU A 60 3.43 -2.52 14.95
CA LEU A 60 3.37 -1.95 13.59
C LEU A 60 4.65 -1.21 13.19
N ARG A 61 5.50 -0.80 14.15
CA ARG A 61 6.79 -0.14 13.89
C ARG A 61 7.95 -1.13 13.77
N GLN A 62 7.85 -2.28 14.41
CA GLN A 62 8.80 -3.38 14.29
C GLN A 62 8.01 -4.61 13.86
N PHE A 63 7.88 -4.78 12.54
CA PHE A 63 7.28 -5.99 12.00
C PHE A 63 8.09 -7.21 12.45
N PRO A 64 7.42 -8.30 12.83
CA PRO A 64 8.10 -9.58 13.04
C PRO A 64 8.72 -10.05 11.72
N GLU A 65 9.62 -11.03 11.83
CA GLU A 65 10.37 -11.58 10.70
C GLU A 65 9.45 -11.91 9.53
N LEU A 66 9.87 -11.52 8.33
CA LEU A 66 9.11 -11.78 7.10
C LEU A 66 9.04 -13.29 6.87
N ARG A 67 7.85 -13.79 6.56
CA ARG A 67 7.63 -15.19 6.17
C ARG A 67 7.12 -15.21 4.74
N ALA A 68 8.04 -15.14 3.78
CA ALA A 68 7.77 -14.92 2.37
C ALA A 68 6.80 -15.97 1.81
N THR A 69 7.01 -17.25 2.10
CA THR A 69 6.12 -18.32 1.63
C THR A 69 4.68 -18.11 2.11
N ALA A 70 4.47 -17.87 3.41
CA ALA A 70 3.15 -17.67 3.98
C ALA A 70 2.49 -16.37 3.47
N VAL A 71 3.26 -15.31 3.29
CA VAL A 71 2.78 -14.04 2.71
C VAL A 71 2.37 -14.24 1.25
N THR A 72 3.17 -14.94 0.45
CA THR A 72 2.89 -15.24 -0.95
C THR A 72 1.64 -16.11 -1.11
N GLU A 73 1.53 -17.20 -0.35
CA GLU A 73 0.35 -18.07 -0.36
C GLU A 73 -0.92 -17.31 0.00
N LEU A 74 -0.87 -16.48 1.05
CA LEU A 74 -2.01 -15.68 1.46
C LEU A 74 -2.34 -14.59 0.44
N THR A 75 -1.33 -13.96 -0.16
CA THR A 75 -1.49 -12.96 -1.23
C THR A 75 -2.23 -13.57 -2.43
N LEU A 76 -1.80 -14.74 -2.91
CA LEU A 76 -2.44 -15.44 -4.02
C LEU A 76 -3.85 -15.93 -3.67
N THR A 77 -4.11 -16.24 -2.40
CA THR A 77 -5.45 -16.61 -1.91
C THR A 77 -6.39 -15.41 -1.82
N LEU A 78 -5.87 -14.23 -1.48
CA LEU A 78 -6.64 -12.99 -1.41
C LEU A 78 -6.95 -12.42 -2.79
N LEU A 79 -6.04 -12.57 -3.75
CA LEU A 79 -6.14 -12.01 -5.10
C LEU A 79 -7.50 -12.24 -5.79
N PRO A 80 -8.04 -13.47 -5.91
CA PRO A 80 -9.33 -13.70 -6.56
C PRO A 80 -10.55 -13.20 -5.77
N ARG A 81 -10.35 -12.73 -4.53
CA ARG A 81 -11.42 -12.21 -3.67
C ARG A 81 -11.53 -10.68 -3.76
N ILE A 82 -10.61 -10.03 -4.47
CA ILE A 82 -10.59 -8.58 -4.67
C ILE A 82 -11.58 -8.24 -5.79
N PRO A 83 -12.47 -7.25 -5.58
CA PRO A 83 -13.32 -6.72 -6.64
C PRO A 83 -12.49 -6.25 -7.86
N GLU A 84 -13.00 -6.48 -9.07
CA GLU A 84 -12.25 -6.23 -10.31
C GLU A 84 -11.87 -4.75 -10.49
N ASP A 85 -12.76 -3.84 -10.10
CA ASP A 85 -12.55 -2.40 -10.06
C ASP A 85 -11.39 -2.01 -9.12
N LEU A 86 -11.36 -2.56 -7.91
CA LEU A 86 -10.27 -2.32 -6.97
C LEU A 86 -8.96 -2.93 -7.46
N TYR A 87 -9.01 -4.09 -8.11
CA TYR A 87 -7.83 -4.71 -8.69
C TYR A 87 -7.25 -3.87 -9.84
N ASP A 88 -8.08 -3.29 -10.72
CA ASP A 88 -7.62 -2.38 -11.77
C ASP A 88 -6.90 -1.15 -11.20
N LEU A 89 -7.48 -0.54 -10.14
CA LEU A 89 -6.84 0.57 -9.42
C LEU A 89 -5.48 0.16 -8.84
N LEU A 90 -5.38 -1.04 -8.25
CA LEU A 90 -4.12 -1.58 -7.74
C LEU A 90 -3.12 -1.81 -8.88
N VAL A 91 -3.54 -2.31 -10.04
CA VAL A 91 -2.61 -2.51 -11.16
C VAL A 91 -2.07 -1.16 -11.66
N ARG A 92 -2.91 -0.13 -11.71
CA ARG A 92 -2.59 1.19 -12.26
C ARG A 92 -1.81 2.10 -11.31
N HIS A 93 -1.98 1.96 -9.99
CA HIS A 93 -1.34 2.86 -9.00
C HIS A 93 0.19 3.04 -9.14
N PRO A 94 1.00 2.06 -9.61
CA PRO A 94 2.44 2.26 -9.71
C PRO A 94 2.87 3.19 -10.86
N PHE A 95 2.01 3.43 -11.85
CA PHE A 95 2.37 4.16 -13.08
C PHE A 95 1.37 5.24 -13.51
N ASP A 96 0.14 5.20 -13.03
CA ASP A 96 -0.91 6.16 -13.36
C ASP A 96 -1.15 7.12 -12.19
N PRO A 97 -0.74 8.40 -12.30
CA PRO A 97 -0.93 9.38 -11.24
C PRO A 97 -2.40 9.79 -11.04
N THR A 98 -3.28 9.53 -12.02
CA THR A 98 -4.70 9.91 -11.95
C THR A 98 -5.54 8.97 -11.08
N VAL A 99 -4.99 7.81 -10.71
CA VAL A 99 -5.62 6.85 -9.78
C VAL A 99 -5.97 7.49 -8.45
N PHE A 100 -5.24 8.53 -8.04
CA PHE A 100 -5.55 9.29 -6.82
C PHE A 100 -6.93 9.95 -6.88
N ASP A 101 -7.27 10.52 -8.04
CA ASP A 101 -8.52 11.26 -8.26
C ASP A 101 -9.73 10.31 -8.23
N ASP A 102 -9.54 9.05 -8.63
CA ASP A 102 -10.56 8.01 -8.56
C ASP A 102 -10.80 7.48 -7.13
N ILE A 103 -9.81 7.62 -6.23
CA ILE A 103 -9.85 7.10 -4.85
C ILE A 103 -10.30 8.17 -3.85
N LEU A 104 -9.87 9.41 -4.04
CA LEU A 104 -10.19 10.54 -3.17
C LEU A 104 -11.02 11.56 -3.97
N PRO A 105 -12.34 11.65 -3.75
CA PRO A 105 -13.14 12.71 -4.34
C PRO A 105 -12.64 14.08 -3.86
N ASP A 106 -12.65 15.09 -4.74
CA ASP A 106 -12.13 16.45 -4.55
C ASP A 106 -12.58 17.18 -3.25
N ASP A 107 -13.62 16.67 -2.56
CA ASP A 107 -14.21 17.26 -1.35
C ASP A 107 -13.64 16.72 -0.02
N ASP A 108 -12.55 15.94 -0.01
CA ASP A 108 -11.94 15.48 1.25
C ASP A 108 -11.14 16.62 1.93
N PRO A 109 -11.55 17.10 3.13
CA PRO A 109 -10.84 18.15 3.86
C PRO A 109 -9.38 17.79 4.20
N ALA A 110 -8.98 16.52 4.10
CA ALA A 110 -7.59 16.09 4.23
C ALA A 110 -6.66 16.63 3.12
N LEU A 111 -7.18 16.97 1.93
CA LEU A 111 -6.41 17.57 0.84
C LEU A 111 -5.99 19.01 1.14
N ALA A 112 -6.74 19.72 1.99
CA ALA A 112 -6.44 21.09 2.42
C ALA A 112 -5.22 21.16 3.37
N GLU A 113 -4.86 20.05 4.02
CA GLU A 113 -3.74 19.98 4.97
C GLU A 113 -2.43 19.43 4.36
N LEU A 114 -2.41 19.07 3.08
CA LEU A 114 -1.19 18.59 2.44
C LEU A 114 -0.15 19.71 2.32
N PRO A 115 1.09 19.53 2.85
CA PRO A 115 2.12 20.56 2.77
C PRO A 115 2.47 20.86 1.31
N SER A 116 2.63 22.15 1.00
CA SER A 116 2.74 22.78 -0.35
C SER A 116 3.79 22.24 -1.34
N ALA A 117 4.48 21.14 -1.02
CA ALA A 117 5.57 20.55 -1.78
C ALA A 117 5.13 19.72 -3.01
N VAL A 118 3.84 19.68 -3.36
CA VAL A 118 3.38 19.02 -4.60
C VAL A 118 3.83 19.86 -5.80
N PRO A 119 4.64 19.30 -6.74
CA PRO A 119 5.14 20.02 -7.89
C PRO A 119 3.98 20.51 -8.79
N PRO A 120 4.11 21.69 -9.40
CA PRO A 120 3.00 22.41 -10.02
C PRO A 120 2.31 21.68 -11.20
N GLY A 121 2.92 20.62 -11.74
CA GLY A 121 2.34 19.80 -12.82
C GLY A 121 1.46 18.64 -12.36
N LEU A 122 1.34 18.41 -11.04
CA LEU A 122 0.52 17.35 -10.43
C LEU A 122 -0.65 17.93 -9.61
N ARG A 123 -0.94 19.23 -9.77
CA ARG A 123 -2.13 19.83 -9.19
C ARG A 123 -3.32 19.58 -10.13
N PRO A 124 -4.45 19.10 -9.62
CA PRO A 124 -5.66 19.04 -10.43
C PRO A 124 -6.00 20.45 -10.95
N PRO A 125 -6.55 20.58 -12.17
CA PRO A 125 -6.90 21.87 -12.73
C PRO A 125 -7.93 22.54 -11.82
N SER A 126 -7.65 23.79 -11.42
CA SER A 126 -8.56 24.58 -10.61
C SER A 126 -9.96 24.58 -11.24
N PRO A 127 -11.03 24.35 -10.46
CA PRO A 127 -12.38 24.40 -10.99
C PRO A 127 -12.62 25.77 -11.65
N PRO A 128 -13.32 25.84 -12.79
CA PRO A 128 -13.62 27.11 -13.42
C PRO A 128 -14.41 27.95 -12.42
N LEU A 129 -13.97 29.21 -12.28
CA LEU A 129 -14.51 30.21 -11.36
C LEU A 129 -16.00 30.46 -11.65
N ALA A 130 -16.87 29.57 -11.19
CA ALA A 130 -18.32 29.73 -11.22
C ALA A 130 -18.75 30.53 -9.99
N ALA A 131 -18.42 31.83 -10.00
CA ALA A 131 -19.12 32.87 -9.25
C ALA A 131 -18.56 34.25 -9.61
N MET A 132 -19.09 34.85 -10.68
CA MET A 132 -19.54 36.26 -10.73
C MET A 132 -20.24 36.54 -12.06
#